data_AF-A0A537SB57-F1
#
_entry.id   AF-A0A537SB57-F1
#
_cell.length_a   1.000
_cell.length_b   1.000
_cell.length_c   1.000
_cell.angle_alpha   90.00
_cell.angle_beta   90.00
_cell.angle_gamma   90.00
#
_symmetry.space_group_name_H-M   'P 1'
#
loop_
_entity.id
_entity.type
_entity.pdbx_description
1 polymer ?
#
loop_
_entity_poly.entity_id
_entity_poly.type
_entity_poly.pdbx_seq_one_letter_code
_entity_poly.pdbx_strand_id
1 'polypeptide(L)' 'MPEIYVHAVEGRTIEQKRSLVKDITDAVVRHFKVPAEAVMVQIMESPKDSK' A
#
# COMPACT_ATOMS: atom_id res chain seq x y z
N MET A 1 8.94 -3.46 -12.47
CA MET A 1 8.50 -3.92 -11.15
C MET A 1 8.03 -2.69 -10.38
N PRO A 2 6.71 -2.43 -10.29
CA PRO A 2 6.21 -1.27 -9.56
C PRO A 2 6.37 -1.42 -8.04
N GLU A 3 6.94 -0.40 -7.40
CA GLU A 3 7.04 -0.31 -5.94
C GLU A 3 6.26 0.91 -5.45
N ILE A 4 5.42 0.68 -4.45
CA ILE A 4 4.53 1.70 -3.89
C ILE A 4 4.81 1.80 -2.39
N TYR A 5 5.13 3.00 -1.94
CA TYR A 5 5.33 3.32 -0.53
C TYR A 5 4.18 4.20 -0.04
N VAL A 6 3.49 3.73 0.99
CA VAL A 6 2.41 4.45 1.66
C VAL A 6 2.93 4.93 3.01
N HIS A 7 3.16 6.22 3.15
CA HIS A 7 3.44 6.82 4.45
C HIS A 7 2.13 7.15 5.16
N ALA A 8 1.93 6.59 6.34
CA ALA A 8 0.72 6.79 7.12
C ALA A 8 1.08 7.01 8.58
N VAL A 9 0.23 7.73 9.31
CA VAL A 9 0.28 7.72 10.77
C VAL A 9 -0.23 6.35 11.25
N GLU A 10 0.32 5.84 12.35
CA GLU A 10 -0.14 4.58 12.95
C GLU A 10 -1.62 4.61 13.39
N GLY A 11 -2.17 3.43 13.69
CA GLY A 11 -3.49 3.27 14.31
C GLY A 11 -4.60 2.80 13.36
N ARG A 12 -4.26 2.39 12.13
CA ARG A 12 -5.22 1.75 11.22
C ARG A 12 -5.32 0.26 11.54
N THR A 13 -6.51 -0.31 11.43
CA THR A 13 -6.71 -1.75 11.65
C THR A 13 -6.06 -2.57 10.53
N ILE A 14 -5.85 -3.86 10.78
CA ILE A 14 -5.28 -4.77 9.78
C ILE A 14 -6.20 -4.88 8.55
N GLU A 15 -7.52 -4.86 8.74
CA GLU A 15 -8.52 -4.94 7.68
C GLU A 15 -8.45 -3.71 6.76
N GLN A 16 -8.26 -2.52 7.35
CA GLN A 16 -8.06 -1.29 6.58
C GLN A 16 -6.79 -1.37 5.72
N LYS A 17 -5.68 -1.83 6.31
CA LYS A 17 -4.40 -2.00 5.59
C LYS A 17 -4.51 -3.02 4.46
N ARG A 18 -5.14 -4.17 4.70
CA ARG A 18 -5.36 -5.21 3.68
C ARG A 18 -6.22 -4.71 2.52
N SER A 19 -7.31 -4.02 2.83
CA SER A 19 -8.19 -3.45 1.80
C SER A 19 -7.45 -2.42 0.95
N LEU A 20 -6.66 -1.54 1.59
CA LEU A 20 -5.84 -0.55 0.89
C LEU A 20 -4.79 -1.21 -0.03
N VAL A 21 -4.05 -2.21 0.47
CA VAL A 21 -3.03 -2.92 -0.34
C VAL A 21 -3.69 -3.57 -1.55
N LYS A 22 -4.85 -4.21 -1.38
CA LYS A 22 -5.58 -4.83 -2.49
C LYS A 22 -5.96 -3.80 -3.56
N ASP A 23 -6.56 -2.69 -3.16
CA ASP A 23 -7.04 -1.68 -4.10
C ASP A 23 -5.89 -0.97 -4.83
N ILE A 24 -4.76 -0.72 -4.15
CA ILE A 24 -3.53 -0.20 -4.77
C ILE A 24 -3.02 -1.19 -5.81
N THR A 25 -2.87 -2.47 -5.45
CA THR A 25 -2.39 -3.50 -6.37
C THR A 25 -3.29 -3.62 -7.59
N ASP A 26 -4.61 -3.67 -7.40
CA ASP A 26 -5.59 -3.74 -8.48
C ASP A 26 -5.50 -2.53 -9.43
N ALA A 27 -5.30 -1.32 -8.89
CA ALA A 27 -5.11 -0.12 -9.68
C ALA A 27 -3.81 -0.18 -10.51
N VAL A 28 -2.71 -0.60 -9.90
CA VAL A 28 -1.41 -0.71 -10.59
C VAL A 28 -1.47 -1.76 -11.69
N VAL A 29 -1.99 -2.96 -11.41
CA VAL A 29 -2.19 -4.02 -12.42
C VAL A 29 -3.03 -3.50 -13.59
N ARG A 30 -4.15 -2.83 -13.31
CA ARG A 30 -5.06 -2.32 -14.33
C ARG A 30 -4.41 -1.30 -15.25
N HIS A 31 -3.66 -0.35 -14.69
CA HIS A 31 -3.14 0.78 -15.43
C HIS A 31 -1.75 0.51 -16.04
N PHE A 32 -0.90 -0.24 -15.34
CA PHE A 32 0.46 -0.51 -15.80
C PHE A 32 0.56 -1.82 -16.59
N LYS A 33 -0.53 -2.60 -16.65
CA LYS A 33 -0.61 -3.86 -17.43
C LYS A 33 0.46 -4.88 -17.03
N VAL A 34 0.77 -4.93 -15.73
CA VAL A 34 1.71 -5.88 -15.12
C VAL A 34 0.94 -6.93 -14.32
N PRO A 35 1.49 -8.14 -14.13
CA PRO A 35 0.85 -9.13 -13.27
C PRO A 35 0.97 -8.73 -11.79
N ALA A 36 0.11 -9.27 -10.93
CA ALA A 36 0.00 -8.85 -9.53
C ALA A 36 1.27 -9.15 -8.72
N GLU A 37 1.94 -10.26 -9.00
CA GLU A 37 3.21 -10.66 -8.38
C GLU A 37 4.38 -9.71 -8.67
N ALA A 38 4.25 -8.83 -9.68
CA ALA A 38 5.24 -7.83 -10.00
C ALA A 38 5.08 -6.52 -9.19
N VAL A 39 4.02 -6.40 -8.37
CA VAL A 39 3.67 -5.20 -7.62
C VAL A 39 4.02 -5.37 -6.14
N MET A 40 4.82 -4.46 -5.60
CA MET A 40 5.16 -4.42 -4.17
C MET A 40 4.55 -3.18 -3.52
N VAL A 41 3.80 -3.38 -2.42
CA VAL A 41 3.22 -2.29 -1.63
C VAL A 41 3.75 -2.36 -0.20
N GLN A 42 4.34 -1.27 0.27
CA GLN A 42 4.86 -1.14 1.63
C GLN A 42 4.14 0.00 2.36
N ILE A 43 3.61 -0.27 3.55
CA ILE A 43 3.01 0.76 4.41
C ILE A 43 4.00 1.09 5.52
N MET A 44 4.53 2.30 5.48
CA MET A 44 5.43 2.87 6.47
C MET A 44 4.62 3.67 7.47
N GLU A 45 4.46 3.13 8.69
CA GLU A 45 3.73 3.81 9.76
C GLU A 45 4.66 4.68 10.60
N SER A 46 4.23 5.92 10.85
CA SER A 46 4.89 6.85 11.75
C SER A 46 4.09 7.01 13.04
N PRO A 47 4.74 7.10 14.21
CA PRO A 47 4.06 7.41 15.47
C PRO A 47 3.26 8.70 15.37
N LYS A 48 2.15 8.80 16.12
CA LYS A 48 1.30 10.01 16.13
C LYS A 48 2.06 11.28 16.54
N ASP A 49 3.12 11.09 17.33
CA ASP A 49 3.88 12.16 17.97
C ASP A 49 5.15 12.51 17.17
N SER A 50 5.39 11.85 16.02
CA SER A 50 6.42 12.27 15.08
C SER A 50 5.97 13.50 14.31
N LYS A 51 6.22 14.68 14.90
CA LYS A 51 6.31 15.97 14.23
C LYS A 51 7.70 16.57 14.44
#